data_AF-A0AAW0UZW3-F1
#
_entry.id   AF-A0AAW0UZW3-F1
#
_cell.length_a   1.000
_cell.length_b   1.000
_cell.length_c   1.000
_cell.angle_alpha   90.00
_cell.angle_beta   90.00
_cell.angle_gamma   90.00
#
_symmetry.space_group_name_H-M   'P 1'
#
loop_
_entity.id
_entity.type
_entity.pdbx_description
1 polymer ?
#
loop_
_entity_poly.entity_id
_entity_poly.type
_entity_poly.pdbx_seq_one_letter_code
_entity_poly.pdbx_strand_id
1 'polypeptide(L)'
;MLQEKGRDLAKNMGEEGACQFSDGWLHRFKVRHGIRKLDISGESKSANLPSAEEFVDRFAKIVEEHNLTSEQIYNADETGLFYRCLPRTTLASESEQTC
;
A
#
# COMPACT_ATOMS: atom_id res chain seq x y z
N MET A 1 0.89 -9.76 -14.49
CA MET A 1 0.18 -10.27 -13.28
C MET A 1 0.26 -11.80 -13.24
N LEU A 2 0.06 -12.47 -12.09
CA LEU A 2 0.39 -13.90 -11.84
C LEU A 2 0.12 -14.90 -12.97
N GLN A 3 -0.98 -14.77 -13.71
CA GLN A 3 -1.31 -15.67 -14.83
C GLN A 3 -0.29 -15.59 -15.98
N GLU A 4 0.22 -14.39 -16.28
CA GLU A 4 1.25 -14.19 -17.31
C GLU A 4 2.58 -14.81 -16.86
N LYS A 5 3.00 -14.58 -15.61
CA LYS A 5 4.18 -15.23 -15.05
C LYS A 5 4.05 -16.75 -15.03
N GLY A 6 2.85 -17.27 -14.78
CA GLY A 6 2.57 -18.69 -14.87
C GLY A 6 2.75 -19.23 -16.29
N ARG A 7 2.24 -18.51 -17.30
CA ARG A 7 2.44 -18.86 -18.72
C ARG A 7 3.91 -18.81 -19.13
N ASP A 8 4.64 -17.77 -18.72
CA ASP A 8 6.07 -17.64 -19.01
C ASP A 8 6.89 -18.78 -18.39
N LEU A 9 6.57 -19.18 -17.15
CA LEU A 9 7.21 -20.31 -16.50
C LEU A 9 6.91 -21.63 -17.23
N ALA A 10 5.65 -21.87 -17.59
CA ALA A 10 5.26 -23.06 -18.33
C ALA A 10 6.01 -23.16 -19.68
N LYS A 11 6.13 -22.03 -20.38
CA LYS A 11 6.93 -21.92 -21.60
C LYS A 11 8.40 -22.27 -21.37
N ASN A 12 9.01 -21.70 -20.34
CA ASN A 12 10.42 -21.95 -20.01
C ASN A 12 10.70 -23.41 -19.62
N MET A 13 9.68 -24.10 -19.10
CA MET A 13 9.75 -25.52 -18.77
C MET A 13 9.41 -26.45 -19.94
N GLY A 14 9.04 -25.90 -21.11
CA GLY A 14 8.59 -26.69 -22.27
C GLY A 14 7.17 -27.26 -22.13
N GLU A 15 6.41 -26.82 -21.14
CA GLU A 15 5.06 -27.29 -20.78
C GLU A 15 3.97 -26.31 -21.26
N GLU A 16 4.22 -25.66 -22.40
CA GLU A 16 3.32 -24.65 -22.96
C GLU A 16 1.97 -25.30 -23.32
N GLY A 17 0.89 -24.85 -22.66
CA GLY A 17 -0.46 -25.40 -22.84
C GLY A 17 -0.88 -26.48 -21.83
N ALA A 18 0.03 -26.97 -20.97
CA ALA A 18 -0.30 -27.97 -19.94
C ALA A 18 -1.25 -27.43 -18.84
N CYS A 19 -1.20 -26.12 -18.59
CA CYS A 19 -2.04 -25.44 -17.59
C CYS A 19 -2.80 -24.27 -18.20
N GLN A 20 -4.12 -24.26 -17.99
CA GLN A 20 -4.95 -23.09 -18.27
C GLN A 20 -4.90 -22.13 -17.08
N PHE A 21 -4.07 -21.09 -17.17
CA PHE A 21 -3.96 -20.00 -16.19
C PHE A 21 -5.19 -19.06 -16.26
N SER A 22 -6.39 -19.63 -16.14
CA SER A 22 -7.68 -18.94 -16.15
C SER A 22 -7.90 -18.13 -14.88
N ASP A 23 -8.93 -17.29 -14.88
CA ASP A 23 -9.29 -16.52 -13.68
C ASP A 23 -9.73 -17.44 -12.53
N GLY A 24 -10.38 -18.57 -12.85
CA GLY A 24 -10.73 -19.60 -11.89
C GLY A 24 -9.50 -20.26 -11.25
N TRP A 25 -8.45 -20.52 -12.04
CA TRP A 25 -7.16 -21.01 -11.52
C TRP A 25 -6.54 -19.97 -10.59
N LEU A 26 -6.49 -18.70 -11.01
CA LEU A 26 -5.90 -17.63 -10.21
C LEU A 26 -6.65 -17.43 -8.89
N HIS A 27 -7.98 -17.47 -8.91
CA HIS A 27 -8.80 -17.37 -7.72
C HIS A 27 -8.51 -18.51 -6.74
N ARG A 28 -8.55 -19.77 -7.20
CA ARG A 28 -8.25 -20.94 -6.36
C ARG A 28 -6.82 -20.94 -5.84
N PHE A 29 -5.86 -20.50 -6.65
CA PHE A 29 -4.46 -20.34 -6.25
C PHE A 29 -4.33 -19.34 -5.10
N LYS A 30 -4.94 -18.16 -5.24
CA LYS A 30 -4.94 -17.14 -4.19
C LYS A 30 -5.58 -17.65 -2.90
N VAL A 31 -6.74 -18.31 -3.00
CA VAL A 31 -7.45 -18.88 -1.84
C VAL A 31 -6.61 -19.96 -1.15
N ARG A 32 -6.03 -20.90 -1.92
CA ARG A 32 -5.21 -22.00 -1.37
C ARG A 32 -3.99 -21.49 -0.60
N HIS A 33 -3.37 -20.41 -1.09
CA HIS A 33 -2.13 -19.88 -0.51
C HIS A 33 -2.36 -18.66 0.38
N GLY A 34 -3.62 -18.37 0.74
CA GLY A 34 -3.94 -17.24 1.63
C GLY A 34 -3.56 -15.87 1.06
N ILE A 35 -3.40 -15.76 -0.26
CA ILE A 35 -2.97 -14.52 -0.91
C ILE A 35 -4.16 -13.56 -0.97
N ARG A 36 -4.12 -12.52 -0.13
CA ARG A 36 -5.17 -11.52 -0.03
C ARG A 36 -4.63 -10.16 -0.47
N LYS A 37 -5.48 -9.37 -1.12
CA LYS A 37 -5.20 -7.95 -1.32
C LYS A 37 -5.50 -7.27 0.02
N LEU A 38 -4.48 -6.70 0.65
CA LEU A 38 -4.66 -5.82 1.79
C LEU A 38 -4.78 -4.40 1.26
N ASP A 39 -5.88 -3.72 1.57
CA ASP A 39 -5.91 -2.27 1.47
C ASP A 39 -5.12 -1.75 2.69
N ILE A 40 -3.94 -1.19 2.44
CA ILE A 40 -3.15 -0.52 3.47
C ILE A 40 -3.86 0.81 3.75
N SER A 41 -4.91 0.79 4.56
CA SER A 41 -5.42 2.00 5.22
C SER A 41 -4.52 2.28 6.42
N GLY A 42 -3.36 2.88 6.14
CA GLY A 42 -2.23 2.99 7.07
C GLY A 42 -2.38 4.01 8.20
N GLU A 43 -3.35 4.92 8.14
CA GLU A 43 -3.32 6.10 9.02
C GLU A 43 -4.20 6.00 10.26
N SER A 44 -5.32 5.27 10.19
CA SER A 44 -6.31 5.30 11.29
C SER A 44 -5.91 4.49 12.51
N LYS A 45 -4.96 3.54 12.39
CA LYS A 45 -4.58 2.63 13.47
C LYS A 45 -3.41 3.11 14.33
N SER A 46 -2.68 4.14 13.92
CA SER A 46 -1.44 4.60 14.58
C SER A 46 -1.51 6.03 15.13
N ALA A 47 -2.67 6.70 15.03
CA ALA A 47 -2.82 8.09 15.45
C ALA A 47 -2.64 8.27 16.97
N ASN A 48 -1.70 9.15 17.36
CA ASN A 48 -1.47 9.54 18.75
C ASN A 48 -2.26 10.81 19.05
N LEU A 49 -3.44 10.65 19.65
CA LEU A 49 -4.35 11.76 19.98
C LEU A 49 -3.71 12.79 20.93
N PRO A 50 -3.06 12.41 22.04
CA PRO A 50 -2.36 13.37 22.90
C PRO A 50 -1.34 14.26 22.15
N SER A 51 -0.53 13.66 21.27
CA SER A 51 0.44 14.44 20.49
C SER A 51 -0.21 15.35 19.46
N ALA A 52 -1.37 14.97 18.93
CA ALA A 52 -2.14 15.82 18.02
C ALA A 52 -2.72 17.03 18.77
N GLU A 53 -3.24 16.84 19.98
CA GLU A 53 -3.75 17.94 20.83
C GLU A 53 -2.64 18.94 21.19
N GLU A 54 -1.46 18.46 21.61
CA GLU A 54 -0.31 19.34 21.89
C GLU A 54 0.16 20.12 20.64
N PHE A 55 0.09 19.49 19.47
CA PHE A 55 0.49 20.13 18.22
C PHE A 55 -0.41 21.31 17.85
N VAL A 56 -1.71 21.27 18.17
CA VAL A 56 -2.65 22.37 17.87
C VAL A 56 -2.19 23.67 18.55
N ASP A 57 -1.87 23.61 19.85
CA ASP A 57 -1.43 24.78 20.61
C ASP A 57 -0.10 25.32 20.09
N ARG A 58 0.83 24.43 19.76
CA ARG A 58 2.13 24.80 19.19
C ARG A 58 1.97 25.45 17.81
N PHE A 59 1.10 24.89 16.98
CA PHE A 59 0.85 25.41 15.63
C PHE A 59 0.21 26.80 15.67
N ALA A 60 -0.76 27.02 16.56
CA ALA A 60 -1.38 28.32 16.76
C ALA A 60 -0.35 29.42 17.12
N LYS A 61 0.62 29.11 18.00
CA LYS A 61 1.71 30.03 18.34
C LYS A 61 2.57 30.38 17.13
N ILE A 62 2.93 29.41 16.30
CA ILE A 62 3.72 29.65 15.08
C ILE A 62 2.97 30.56 14.12
N VAL A 63 1.67 30.36 13.94
CA VAL A 63 0.82 31.19 13.08
C VAL A 63 0.80 32.64 13.57
N GLU A 64 0.65 32.85 14.88
CA GLU A 64 0.65 34.19 15.50
C GLU A 64 2.03 34.86 15.43
N GLU A 65 3.09 34.15 15.84
CA GLU A 65 4.48 34.65 15.85
C GLU A 65 4.96 35.11 14.47
N HIS A 66 4.54 34.41 13.42
CA HIS A 66 4.93 34.71 12.04
C HIS A 66 3.86 35.48 11.25
N ASN A 67 2.73 35.83 11.90
CA ASN A 67 1.60 36.52 11.28
C ASN A 67 1.17 35.88 9.94
N LEU A 68 1.07 34.54 9.93
CA LEU A 68 0.77 33.76 8.73
C LEU A 68 -0.71 33.88 8.37
N THR A 69 -1.00 34.05 7.09
CA THR A 69 -2.36 33.95 6.57
C THR A 69 -2.70 32.51 6.18
N SER A 70 -3.99 32.21 6.02
CA SER A 70 -4.47 30.91 5.57
C SER A 70 -3.84 30.47 4.23
N GLU A 71 -3.56 31.42 3.35
CA GLU A 71 -2.99 31.17 2.02
C GLU A 71 -1.51 30.76 2.08
N GLN A 72 -0.85 30.97 3.23
CA GLN A 72 0.56 30.63 3.47
C GLN A 72 0.74 29.32 4.22
N ILE A 73 -0.36 28.66 4.60
CA ILE A 73 -0.36 27.41 5.35
C ILE A 73 -0.64 26.25 4.37
N TYR A 74 0.32 25.35 4.24
CA TYR A 74 0.21 24.17 3.37
C TYR A 74 0.36 22.90 4.19
N ASN A 75 -0.56 21.94 4.00
CA ASN A 75 -0.39 20.58 4.52
C ASN A 75 0.50 19.78 3.57
N ALA A 76 1.52 19.12 4.13
CA ALA A 76 2.39 18.19 3.42
C ALA A 76 2.37 16.85 4.18
N ASP A 77 1.18 16.28 4.33
CA ASP A 77 0.91 15.03 5.05
C ASP A 77 1.54 13.82 4.35
N GLU A 78 1.49 13.79 3.02
CA GLU A 78 2.12 12.75 2.22
C GLU A 78 3.32 13.28 1.44
N THR A 79 4.50 12.68 1.69
CA THR A 79 5.64 12.77 0.79
C THR A 79 5.99 11.37 0.29
N GLY A 80 5.98 11.19 -1.04
CA GLY A 80 6.22 9.91 -1.68
C GLY A 80 7.43 9.97 -2.62
N LEU A 81 8.46 9.17 -2.35
CA LEU A 81 9.55 8.98 -3.31
C LEU A 81 9.13 7.92 -4.35
N PHE A 82 8.75 8.36 -5.54
CA PHE A 82 8.36 7.46 -6.62
C PHE A 82 9.56 7.05 -7.48
N TYR A 83 10.40 6.15 -6.97
CA TYR A 83 11.48 5.54 -7.76
C TYR A 83 11.16 4.07 -8.07
N ARG A 84 10.93 3.75 -9.35
CA ARG A 84 10.57 2.39 -9.84
C ARG A 84 9.38 1.75 -9.12
N CYS A 85 8.36 2.54 -8.75
CA CYS A 85 7.20 2.02 -8.02
C CYS A 85 6.47 0.93 -8.82
N LEU A 86 6.43 -0.27 -8.25
CA LEU A 86 5.50 -1.33 -8.62
C LEU A 86 4.06 -0.90 -8.20
N PRO A 87 3.01 -1.45 -8.83
CA PRO A 87 1.63 -1.01 -8.60
C PRO A 87 1.23 -1.06 -7.12
N ARG A 88 0.37 -0.11 -6.71
CA ARG A 88 -0.16 0.17 -5.34
C ARG A 88 -0.75 -1.02 -4.56
N THR A 89 -0.75 -2.23 -5.10
CA THR A 89 -1.35 -3.41 -4.49
C THR A 89 -0.34 -4.54 -4.44
N THR A 90 0.24 -4.79 -3.26
CA THR A 90 1.11 -5.93 -3.02
C THR A 90 0.28 -7.11 -2.50
N LEU A 91 0.63 -8.31 -2.94
CA LEU A 91 -0.01 -9.55 -2.51
C LEU A 91 0.77 -10.10 -1.30
N ALA A 92 0.15 -10.11 -0.12
CA ALA A 92 0.78 -10.59 1.12
C ALA A 92 0.39 -12.05 1.41
N SER A 93 1.29 -12.79 2.05
CA SER A 93 1.05 -14.18 2.51
C SER A 93 0.51 -14.21 3.95
N GLU A 94 -0.22 -15.27 4.32
CA GLU A 94 -0.81 -15.41 5.66
C GLU A 94 0.20 -15.47 6.81
N SER A 95 1.46 -15.79 6.51
CA SER A 95 2.57 -15.81 7.48
C SER A 95 3.22 -14.44 7.72
N GLU A 96 2.84 -13.39 7.00
CA GLU A 96 3.37 -12.05 7.21
C GLU A 96 2.55 -11.35 8.30
N GLN A 97 3.17 -11.15 9.47
CA GLN A 97 2.59 -10.30 10.52
C GLN A 97 2.74 -8.84 10.09
N THR A 98 1.61 -8.14 9.95
CA THR A 98 1.58 -6.68 9.94
C THR A 98 2.06 -6.17 11.28
N CYS A 99 3.01 -5.23 11.27
CA CYS A 99 3.30 -4.37 12.42
C CYS A 99 2.08 -3.51 12.75
#